data_AF-A0A1Z4I7G0-F1
#
_entry.id   AF-A0A1Z4I7G0-F1
#
_cell.length_a   1.000
_cell.length_b   1.000
_cell.length_c   1.000
_cell.angle_alpha   90.00
_cell.angle_beta   90.00
_cell.angle_gamma   90.00
#
_symmetry.space_group_name_H-M   'P 1'
#
loop_
_entity.id
_entity.type
_entity.pdbx_description
1 polymer ?
#
loop_
_entity_poly.entity_id
_entity_poly.type
_entity_poly.pdbx_seq_one_letter_code
_entity_poly.pdbx_strand_id
1 'polypeptide(L)'
;MVVISQRSKFCFVEDKGLFREAIATSVELLIDCFATQEKPYSGRSPQELTRTIAEISVCPEDGVDLHQVLAEVGENIIKHSVVVTHPTCIAHLHCPPLLPALAAEVLISGTNQSLDSWDQSPAATVLEQQVVDWLCESFGYNTDGDGIFTSGGTQSNFMGLLLARDAYAHRQLDWSVQQQGLPPQAKRFRILCSQAAHFTISQAASLLGLGQQAVVMVETDADYRLCPTAVERKLAELQSQDLLPIALVATVGTTDFGSIDPLPELAACAAKYGLWLHVDAAFGGALVMSDRHRDKLDGIALADSITVDFHKLFYQPISCGAFLVKQRQNFDLIKLHADYLNPETNETASIPDLVTKSVQTTKRFDALKLFVSLRTLGRKQFAQMIDTTIELAKETASLIKANPVLELANNPTINAVVFRYVPQHTPAHLDSTTWANQINSHIRMSLLQQGIAVIAQTKIGQLTYLKFTLLNPRTAIVDIQEVLKAITTIGEKYSFHLETPTKV
;
A
#
# COMPACT_ATOMS: atom_id res chain seq x y z
N MET A 1 10.48 -43.03 28.82
CA MET A 1 11.45 -41.97 29.17
C MET A 1 12.28 -41.48 27.98
N VAL A 2 12.60 -42.33 26.98
CA VAL A 2 13.36 -41.92 25.76
C VAL A 2 12.55 -41.03 24.79
N VAL A 3 11.23 -41.22 24.67
CA VAL A 3 10.37 -40.40 23.77
C VAL A 3 10.19 -38.96 24.28
N ILE A 4 10.25 -38.73 25.60
CA ILE A 4 10.14 -37.37 26.17
C ILE A 4 11.43 -36.56 25.91
N SER A 5 12.59 -37.24 25.87
CA SER A 5 13.90 -36.61 25.62
C SER A 5 14.13 -36.22 24.14
N GLN A 6 13.39 -36.80 23.20
CA GLN A 6 13.42 -36.35 21.79
C GLN A 6 12.48 -35.17 21.55
N ARG A 7 11.39 -35.06 22.34
CA ARG A 7 10.41 -33.97 22.17
C ARG A 7 10.95 -32.60 22.55
N SER A 8 11.89 -32.54 23.51
CA SER A 8 12.58 -31.30 23.89
C SER A 8 13.58 -30.80 22.83
N LYS A 9 13.83 -31.55 21.76
CA LYS A 9 14.61 -31.08 20.60
C LYS A 9 13.78 -30.29 19.60
N PHE A 10 12.45 -30.37 19.69
CA PHE A 10 11.59 -29.63 18.79
C PHE A 10 11.33 -28.24 19.38
N CYS A 11 11.83 -27.20 18.70
CA CYS A 11 11.76 -25.81 19.13
C CYS A 11 10.33 -25.25 18.95
N PHE A 12 9.43 -25.60 19.87
CA PHE A 12 8.04 -25.13 19.85
C PHE A 12 7.73 -24.13 20.97
N VAL A 13 6.64 -23.37 20.79
CA VAL A 13 6.22 -22.26 21.65
C VAL A 13 5.86 -22.70 23.08
N GLU A 14 5.57 -23.98 23.32
CA GLU A 14 5.25 -24.55 24.63
C GLU A 14 6.47 -24.59 25.56
N ASP A 15 7.69 -24.60 25.02
CA ASP A 15 8.90 -24.39 25.83
C ASP A 15 9.03 -22.91 26.18
N LYS A 16 8.50 -22.55 27.35
CA LYS A 16 8.47 -21.17 27.85
C LYS A 16 9.86 -20.57 28.03
N GLY A 17 10.88 -21.39 28.29
CA GLY A 17 12.27 -20.95 28.45
C GLY A 17 12.83 -20.53 27.10
N LEU A 18 12.80 -21.46 26.14
CA LEU A 18 13.26 -21.22 24.77
C LEU A 18 12.47 -20.09 24.09
N PHE A 19 11.16 -20.03 24.28
CA PHE A 19 10.34 -18.95 23.74
C PHE A 19 10.78 -17.58 24.27
N ARG A 20 10.96 -17.44 25.60
CA ARG A 20 11.39 -16.16 26.19
C ARG A 20 12.77 -15.74 25.67
N GLU A 21 13.70 -16.68 25.63
CA GLU A 21 15.07 -16.44 25.16
C GLU A 21 15.09 -16.05 23.69
N ALA A 22 14.43 -16.81 22.82
CA ALA A 22 14.34 -16.53 21.38
C ALA A 22 13.75 -15.14 21.09
N ILE A 23 12.65 -14.79 21.75
CA ILE A 23 12.01 -13.49 21.59
C ILE A 23 12.89 -12.37 22.15
N ALA A 24 13.52 -12.56 23.32
CA ALA A 24 14.42 -11.56 23.90
C ALA A 24 15.62 -11.30 22.99
N THR A 25 16.29 -12.34 22.49
CA THR A 25 17.41 -12.21 21.54
C THR A 25 17.00 -11.46 20.28
N SER A 26 15.81 -11.76 19.73
CA SER A 26 15.28 -11.06 18.56
C SER A 26 15.04 -9.57 18.83
N VAL A 27 14.55 -9.23 20.04
CA VAL A 27 14.34 -7.83 20.45
C VAL A 27 15.67 -7.10 20.61
N GLU A 28 16.66 -7.70 21.26
CA GLU A 28 17.99 -7.08 21.44
C GLU A 28 18.66 -6.80 20.08
N LEU A 29 18.56 -7.73 19.11
CA LEU A 29 19.07 -7.50 17.75
C LEU A 29 18.41 -6.29 17.06
N LEU A 30 17.10 -6.09 17.27
CA LEU A 30 16.40 -4.92 16.75
C LEU A 30 16.81 -3.64 17.47
N ILE A 31 17.01 -3.69 18.79
CA ILE A 31 17.50 -2.56 19.58
C ILE A 31 18.88 -2.13 19.09
N ASP A 32 19.80 -3.08 18.92
CA ASP A 32 21.15 -2.83 18.43
C ASP A 32 21.11 -2.22 17.02
N CYS A 33 20.26 -2.76 16.14
CA CYS A 33 20.04 -2.19 14.80
C CYS A 33 19.53 -0.75 14.88
N PHE A 34 18.49 -0.47 15.66
CA PHE A 34 17.94 0.89 15.78
C PHE A 34 18.89 1.87 16.48
N ALA A 35 19.74 1.40 17.39
CA ALA A 35 20.69 2.23 18.11
C ALA A 35 21.94 2.57 17.27
N THR A 36 22.36 1.67 16.38
CA THR A 36 23.62 1.81 15.64
C THR A 36 23.45 2.30 14.19
N GLN A 37 22.24 2.27 13.64
CA GLN A 37 22.03 2.57 12.23
C GLN A 37 21.73 4.06 11.99
N GLU A 38 22.79 4.82 11.73
CA GLU A 38 22.76 6.27 11.44
C GLU A 38 22.27 6.63 10.02
N LYS A 39 22.04 5.63 9.16
CA LYS A 39 21.70 5.82 7.74
C LYS A 39 20.41 5.07 7.38
N PRO A 40 19.61 5.56 6.42
CA PRO A 40 18.40 4.88 5.96
C PRO A 40 18.68 3.59 5.18
N TYR A 41 19.91 3.39 4.68
CA TYR A 41 20.36 2.18 4.00
C TYR A 41 21.89 2.07 4.06
N SER A 42 22.42 0.85 4.00
CA SER A 42 23.87 0.58 4.08
C SER A 42 24.66 1.04 2.84
N GLY A 43 23.98 1.24 1.71
CA GLY A 43 24.60 1.59 0.43
C GLY A 43 25.11 0.40 -0.38
N ARG A 44 25.06 -0.82 0.17
CA ARG A 44 25.54 -2.03 -0.54
C ARG A 44 24.78 -2.27 -1.84
N SER A 45 25.51 -2.69 -2.86
CA SER A 45 24.95 -3.08 -4.15
C SER A 45 24.29 -4.47 -4.09
N PRO A 46 23.39 -4.78 -5.04
CA PRO A 46 22.83 -6.12 -5.15
C PRO A 46 23.90 -7.21 -5.26
N GLN A 47 24.98 -6.97 -6.02
CA GLN A 47 26.06 -7.93 -6.22
C GLN A 47 26.83 -8.23 -4.93
N GLU A 48 27.10 -7.21 -4.12
CA GLU A 48 27.75 -7.38 -2.81
C GLU A 48 26.87 -8.19 -1.86
N LEU A 49 25.58 -7.87 -1.78
CA LEU A 49 24.63 -8.59 -0.92
C LEU A 49 24.42 -10.03 -1.38
N THR A 50 24.28 -10.28 -2.69
CA THR A 50 24.19 -11.64 -3.23
C THR A 50 25.40 -12.47 -2.86
N ARG A 51 26.61 -11.92 -2.94
CA ARG A 51 27.83 -12.64 -2.55
C ARG A 51 27.83 -12.98 -1.06
N THR A 52 27.53 -12.01 -0.19
CA THR A 52 27.48 -12.24 1.26
C THR A 52 26.42 -13.28 1.64
N ILE A 53 25.22 -13.20 1.06
CA ILE A 53 24.12 -14.13 1.41
C ILE A 53 24.38 -15.54 0.86
N ALA A 54 25.06 -15.68 -0.28
CA ALA A 54 25.37 -16.98 -0.87
C ALA A 54 26.27 -17.87 0.01
N GLU A 55 26.96 -17.30 1.01
CA GLU A 55 27.78 -18.03 1.97
C GLU A 55 26.95 -18.71 3.08
N ILE A 56 25.67 -18.33 3.23
CA ILE A 56 24.77 -18.84 4.28
C ILE A 56 23.98 -20.04 3.73
N SER A 57 24.10 -21.20 4.37
CA SER A 57 23.30 -22.38 4.00
C SER A 57 21.84 -22.20 4.39
N VAL A 58 20.93 -22.32 3.43
CA VAL A 58 19.48 -22.21 3.67
C VAL A 58 18.93 -23.40 4.47
N CYS A 59 19.49 -24.60 4.26
CA CYS A 59 19.04 -25.83 4.89
C CYS A 59 20.25 -26.76 5.12
N PRO A 60 20.97 -26.61 6.25
CA PRO A 60 22.03 -27.54 6.61
C PRO A 60 21.46 -28.91 7.01
N GLU A 61 22.24 -29.97 6.80
CA GLU A 61 21.87 -31.34 7.22
C GLU A 61 21.69 -31.44 8.75
N ASP A 62 22.58 -30.77 9.50
CA ASP A 62 22.50 -30.62 10.94
C ASP A 62 22.04 -29.21 11.32
N GLY A 63 21.16 -29.12 12.31
CA GLY A 63 20.64 -27.84 12.81
C GLY A 63 21.74 -26.96 13.44
N VAL A 64 21.62 -25.65 13.22
CA VAL A 64 22.45 -24.63 13.85
C VAL A 64 21.72 -24.07 15.08
N ASP A 65 22.47 -23.71 16.12
CA ASP A 65 21.91 -23.11 17.33
C ASP A 65 21.13 -21.82 16.99
N LEU A 66 19.96 -21.63 17.62
CA LEU A 66 19.07 -20.51 17.30
C LEU A 66 19.74 -19.15 17.53
N HIS A 67 20.53 -18.99 18.59
CA HIS A 67 21.22 -17.73 18.87
C HIS A 67 22.25 -17.44 17.78
N GLN A 68 22.98 -18.46 17.32
CA GLN A 68 23.90 -18.32 16.19
C GLN A 68 23.16 -17.92 14.91
N VAL A 69 22.04 -18.57 14.58
CA VAL A 69 21.22 -18.22 13.41
C VAL A 69 20.73 -16.78 13.49
N LEU A 70 20.21 -16.36 14.66
CA LEU A 70 19.74 -14.99 14.85
C LEU A 70 20.87 -13.96 14.74
N ALA A 71 22.08 -14.27 15.23
CA ALA A 71 23.25 -13.40 15.06
C ALA A 71 23.67 -13.27 13.58
N GLU A 72 23.66 -14.37 12.82
CA GLU A 72 23.93 -14.36 11.37
C GLU A 72 22.90 -13.53 10.61
N VAL A 73 21.61 -13.64 10.97
CA VAL A 73 20.52 -12.80 10.43
C VAL A 73 20.75 -11.33 10.77
N GLY A 74 21.13 -11.02 12.01
CA GLY A 74 21.44 -9.66 12.46
C GLY A 74 22.52 -8.99 11.60
N GLU A 75 23.67 -9.66 11.45
CA GLU A 75 24.83 -9.10 10.74
C GLU A 75 24.63 -9.05 9.22
N ASN A 76 24.06 -10.08 8.61
CA ASN A 76 24.02 -10.20 7.15
C ASN A 76 22.73 -9.65 6.52
N ILE A 77 21.63 -9.59 7.27
CA ILE A 77 20.31 -9.20 6.75
C ILE A 77 19.83 -7.90 7.39
N ILE A 78 19.68 -7.87 8.71
CA ILE A 78 19.05 -6.73 9.42
C ILE A 78 19.88 -5.46 9.26
N LYS A 79 21.20 -5.54 9.47
CA LYS A 79 22.16 -4.44 9.28
C LYS A 79 22.17 -3.84 7.87
N HIS A 80 21.68 -4.59 6.88
CA HIS A 80 21.63 -4.16 5.49
C HIS A 80 20.20 -3.91 4.99
N SER A 81 19.22 -3.96 5.88
CA SER A 81 17.84 -3.62 5.57
C SER A 81 17.65 -2.11 5.43
N VAL A 82 16.60 -1.73 4.70
CA VAL A 82 16.16 -0.34 4.64
C VAL A 82 15.53 0.05 5.98
N VAL A 83 15.97 1.17 6.54
CA VAL A 83 15.52 1.66 7.85
C VAL A 83 14.35 2.60 7.67
N VAL A 84 13.15 2.05 7.63
CA VAL A 84 11.91 2.83 7.43
C VAL A 84 11.59 3.80 8.55
N THR A 85 12.21 3.62 9.72
CA THR A 85 12.12 4.53 10.86
C THR A 85 13.06 5.73 10.73
N HIS A 86 14.00 5.71 9.79
CA HIS A 86 14.95 6.79 9.57
C HIS A 86 14.25 8.01 8.93
N PRO A 87 14.53 9.25 9.37
CA PRO A 87 13.87 10.46 8.85
C PRO A 87 14.00 10.68 7.34
N THR A 88 15.11 10.22 6.73
CA THR A 88 15.38 10.34 5.28
C THR A 88 15.05 9.07 4.47
N CYS A 89 14.34 8.10 5.07
CA CYS A 89 13.70 7.03 4.31
C CYS A 89 12.30 7.47 3.86
N ILE A 90 12.25 8.16 2.71
CA ILE A 90 11.08 8.90 2.22
C ILE A 90 10.72 8.53 0.77
N ALA A 91 10.97 7.28 0.37
CA ALA A 91 10.75 6.83 -1.00
C ALA A 91 9.30 6.41 -1.26
N HIS A 92 8.89 5.33 -0.60
CA HIS A 92 7.69 4.58 -0.94
C HIS A 92 6.63 4.71 0.16
N LEU A 93 5.44 4.15 -0.09
CA LEU A 93 4.36 4.08 0.90
C LEU A 93 4.64 3.02 1.99
N HIS A 94 5.84 3.06 2.57
CA HIS A 94 6.32 2.17 3.62
C HIS A 94 6.54 3.00 4.89
N CYS A 95 5.61 2.88 5.84
CA CYS A 95 5.63 3.67 7.06
C CYS A 95 6.53 3.05 8.15
N PRO A 96 7.02 3.87 9.10
CA PRO A 96 7.50 3.34 10.37
C PRO A 96 6.34 2.66 11.14
N PRO A 97 6.50 1.40 11.59
CA PRO A 97 5.44 0.73 12.34
C PRO A 97 5.33 1.28 13.77
N LEU A 98 4.11 1.33 14.30
CA LEU A 98 3.83 1.69 15.69
C LEU A 98 4.27 0.59 16.67
N LEU A 99 4.85 0.97 17.82
CA LEU A 99 5.21 0.02 18.87
C LEU A 99 4.03 -0.83 19.38
N PRO A 100 2.82 -0.29 19.63
CA PRO A 100 1.65 -1.10 19.97
C PRO A 100 1.30 -2.15 18.91
N ALA A 101 1.52 -1.83 17.62
CA ALA A 101 1.30 -2.77 16.54
C ALA A 101 2.35 -3.89 16.54
N LEU A 102 3.62 -3.58 16.81
CA LEU A 102 4.67 -4.59 16.97
C LEU A 102 4.42 -5.50 18.18
N ALA A 103 3.92 -4.96 19.29
CA ALA A 103 3.51 -5.77 20.44
C ALA A 103 2.36 -6.71 20.07
N ALA A 104 1.39 -6.23 19.28
CA ALA A 104 0.32 -7.07 18.77
C ALA A 104 0.83 -8.17 17.81
N GLU A 105 1.85 -7.89 16.99
CA GLU A 105 2.47 -8.89 16.09
C GLU A 105 3.04 -10.10 16.85
N VAL A 106 3.60 -9.89 18.05
CA VAL A 106 4.02 -10.99 18.93
C VAL A 106 2.84 -11.85 19.36
N LEU A 107 1.69 -11.24 19.69
CA LEU A 107 0.48 -11.96 20.08
C LEU A 107 -0.17 -12.68 18.89
N ILE A 108 -0.22 -12.04 17.72
CA ILE A 108 -0.74 -12.62 16.49
C ILE A 108 0.07 -13.87 16.14
N SER A 109 1.40 -13.74 16.11
CA SER A 109 2.31 -14.83 15.75
C SER A 109 2.33 -15.95 16.79
N GLY A 110 2.29 -15.59 18.08
CA GLY A 110 2.29 -16.56 19.18
C GLY A 110 0.99 -17.37 19.30
N THR A 111 -0.16 -16.77 18.94
CA THR A 111 -1.45 -17.48 18.97
C THR A 111 -1.79 -18.19 17.66
N ASN A 112 -1.26 -17.71 16.52
CA ASN A 112 -1.39 -18.30 15.19
C ASN A 112 -2.84 -18.71 14.81
N GLN A 113 -3.82 -17.87 15.19
CA GLN A 113 -5.23 -18.09 14.90
C GLN A 113 -5.55 -17.86 13.41
N SER A 114 -6.49 -18.65 12.87
CA SER A 114 -7.01 -18.49 11.51
C SER A 114 -8.40 -17.86 11.51
N LEU A 115 -8.54 -16.73 10.81
CA LEU A 115 -9.73 -15.88 10.78
C LEU A 115 -10.76 -16.31 9.72
N ASP A 116 -10.63 -17.49 9.13
CA ASP A 116 -11.59 -18.01 8.15
C ASP A 116 -12.90 -18.49 8.79
N SER A 117 -12.80 -19.19 9.91
CA SER A 117 -13.93 -19.87 10.56
C SER A 117 -13.95 -19.63 12.07
N TRP A 118 -15.15 -19.70 12.63
CA TRP A 118 -15.40 -19.37 14.02
C TRP A 118 -14.60 -20.22 15.01
N ASP A 119 -14.54 -21.54 14.79
CA ASP A 119 -13.91 -22.50 15.70
C ASP A 119 -12.38 -22.39 15.77
N GLN A 120 -11.76 -21.75 14.78
CA GLN A 120 -10.32 -21.45 14.75
C GLN A 120 -9.96 -20.09 15.38
N SER A 121 -10.92 -19.19 15.55
CA SER A 121 -10.65 -17.81 16.00
C SER A 121 -11.85 -17.08 16.66
N PRO A 122 -12.53 -17.62 17.68
CA PRO A 122 -13.83 -17.10 18.12
C PRO A 122 -13.80 -15.61 18.54
N ALA A 123 -12.95 -15.27 19.50
CA ALA A 123 -12.84 -13.89 20.00
C ALA A 123 -12.22 -12.95 18.94
N ALA A 124 -11.31 -13.48 18.12
CA ALA A 124 -10.65 -12.72 17.08
C ALA A 124 -11.61 -12.34 15.95
N THR A 125 -12.52 -13.25 15.58
CA THR A 125 -13.58 -13.02 14.61
C THR A 125 -14.53 -11.91 15.06
N VAL A 126 -14.98 -11.93 16.33
CA VAL A 126 -15.83 -10.86 16.88
C VAL A 126 -15.10 -9.51 16.86
N LEU A 127 -13.81 -9.49 17.23
CA LEU A 127 -13.04 -8.25 17.21
C LEU A 127 -12.83 -7.71 15.80
N GLU A 128 -12.52 -8.57 14.83
CA GLU A 128 -12.37 -8.15 13.43
C GLU A 128 -13.65 -7.52 12.90
N GLN A 129 -14.82 -8.13 13.18
CA GLN A 129 -16.10 -7.54 12.80
C GLN A 129 -16.32 -6.17 13.47
N GLN A 130 -16.02 -6.04 14.76
CA GLN A 130 -16.15 -4.75 15.46
C GLN A 130 -15.27 -3.65 14.82
N VAL A 131 -14.07 -4.00 14.36
CA VAL A 131 -13.18 -3.06 13.66
C VAL A 131 -13.73 -2.72 12.28
N VAL A 132 -14.29 -3.69 11.56
CA VAL A 132 -14.98 -3.49 10.27
C VAL A 132 -16.18 -2.56 10.42
N ASP A 133 -17.00 -2.74 11.45
CA ASP A 133 -18.17 -1.90 11.71
C ASP A 133 -17.73 -0.45 11.97
N TRP A 134 -16.69 -0.25 12.79
CA TRP A 134 -16.08 1.06 13.02
C TRP A 134 -15.55 1.70 11.72
N LEU A 135 -14.94 0.91 10.82
CA LEU A 135 -14.48 1.39 9.52
C LEU A 135 -15.66 1.83 8.64
N CYS A 136 -16.71 1.02 8.56
CA CYS A 136 -17.92 1.34 7.81
C CYS A 136 -18.53 2.67 8.29
N GLU A 137 -18.71 2.83 9.61
CA GLU A 137 -19.17 4.08 10.21
C GLU A 137 -18.26 5.26 9.88
N SER A 138 -16.94 5.07 9.97
CA SER A 138 -15.95 6.12 9.70
C SER A 138 -15.99 6.61 8.25
N PHE A 139 -16.21 5.70 7.29
CA PHE A 139 -16.36 6.05 5.87
C PHE A 139 -17.80 6.42 5.46
N GLY A 140 -18.74 6.46 6.41
CA GLY A 140 -20.12 6.87 6.17
C GLY A 140 -20.98 5.80 5.50
N TYR A 141 -20.60 4.53 5.59
CA TYR A 141 -21.51 3.42 5.34
C TYR A 141 -22.42 3.25 6.56
N ASN A 142 -23.73 3.24 6.30
CA ASN A 142 -24.74 3.02 7.33
C ASN A 142 -24.68 1.56 7.85
N THR A 143 -25.67 1.15 8.64
CA THR A 143 -25.78 -0.21 9.19
C THR A 143 -25.76 -1.34 8.14
N ASP A 144 -25.96 -1.03 6.84
CA ASP A 144 -25.96 -2.02 5.76
C ASP A 144 -24.55 -2.37 5.23
N GLY A 145 -23.55 -1.56 5.58
CA GLY A 145 -22.15 -1.79 5.20
C GLY A 145 -21.55 -3.03 5.86
N ASP A 146 -20.56 -3.61 5.19
CA ASP A 146 -19.72 -4.68 5.75
C ASP A 146 -18.34 -4.65 5.08
N GLY A 147 -17.41 -5.48 5.56
CA GLY A 147 -16.07 -5.55 5.02
C GLY A 147 -15.28 -6.73 5.56
N ILE A 148 -14.04 -6.84 5.09
CA ILE A 148 -13.12 -7.91 5.46
C ILE A 148 -11.68 -7.38 5.46
N PHE A 149 -10.85 -7.85 6.40
CA PHE A 149 -9.42 -7.59 6.33
C PHE A 149 -8.78 -8.38 5.19
N THR A 150 -7.87 -7.74 4.46
CA THR A 150 -7.16 -8.32 3.33
C THR A 150 -5.65 -8.20 3.55
N SER A 151 -4.87 -8.90 2.72
CA SER A 151 -3.41 -8.76 2.70
C SER A 151 -2.95 -7.35 2.31
N GLY A 152 -3.79 -6.56 1.64
CA GLY A 152 -3.53 -5.17 1.28
C GLY A 152 -4.36 -4.69 0.08
N GLY A 153 -4.04 -3.49 -0.40
CA GLY A 153 -4.81 -2.80 -1.43
C GLY A 153 -4.90 -3.55 -2.76
N THR A 154 -3.90 -4.36 -3.11
CA THR A 154 -3.96 -5.20 -4.32
C THR A 154 -5.12 -6.19 -4.27
N GLN A 155 -5.27 -6.91 -3.15
CA GLN A 155 -6.37 -7.85 -2.97
C GLN A 155 -7.71 -7.12 -2.85
N SER A 156 -7.74 -5.99 -2.15
CA SER A 156 -8.96 -5.20 -1.97
C SER A 156 -9.47 -4.61 -3.30
N ASN A 157 -8.60 -4.07 -4.15
CA ASN A 157 -8.97 -3.61 -5.49
C ASN A 157 -9.42 -4.77 -6.38
N PHE A 158 -8.78 -5.93 -6.27
CA PHE A 158 -9.24 -7.15 -6.96
C PHE A 158 -10.65 -7.52 -6.52
N MET A 159 -10.95 -7.54 -5.22
CA MET A 159 -12.28 -7.81 -4.70
C MET A 159 -13.30 -6.74 -5.15
N GLY A 160 -12.91 -5.47 -5.19
CA GLY A 160 -13.75 -4.39 -5.71
C GLY A 160 -14.18 -4.63 -7.16
N LEU A 161 -13.25 -5.01 -8.03
CA LEU A 161 -13.56 -5.29 -9.44
C LEU A 161 -14.22 -6.65 -9.65
N LEU A 162 -13.93 -7.64 -8.81
CA LEU A 162 -14.62 -8.94 -8.77
C LEU A 162 -16.11 -8.72 -8.52
N LEU A 163 -16.45 -8.00 -7.45
CA LEU A 163 -17.85 -7.72 -7.12
C LEU A 163 -18.51 -6.82 -8.15
N ALA A 164 -17.80 -5.84 -8.72
CA ALA A 164 -18.33 -5.01 -9.81
C ALA A 164 -18.71 -5.84 -11.05
N ARG A 165 -17.83 -6.76 -11.47
CA ARG A 165 -18.06 -7.65 -12.61
C ARG A 165 -19.26 -8.56 -12.36
N ASP A 166 -19.30 -9.19 -11.19
CA ASP A 166 -20.31 -10.19 -10.86
C ASP A 166 -21.68 -9.52 -10.62
N ALA A 167 -21.70 -8.34 -9.99
CA ALA A 167 -22.91 -7.54 -9.83
C ALA A 167 -23.46 -7.07 -11.19
N TYR A 168 -22.61 -6.63 -12.12
CA TYR A 168 -23.04 -6.26 -13.45
C TYR A 168 -23.61 -7.47 -14.21
N ALA A 169 -22.90 -8.60 -14.23
CA ALA A 169 -23.35 -9.82 -14.89
C ALA A 169 -24.69 -10.32 -14.31
N HIS A 170 -24.84 -10.32 -12.99
CA HIS A 170 -26.07 -10.72 -12.33
C HIS A 170 -27.23 -9.76 -12.68
N ARG A 171 -27.05 -8.44 -12.51
CA ARG A 171 -28.13 -7.46 -12.65
C ARG A 171 -28.52 -7.18 -14.09
N GLN A 172 -27.56 -7.18 -15.02
CA GLN A 172 -27.78 -6.76 -16.41
C GLN A 172 -27.91 -7.93 -17.38
N LEU A 173 -27.38 -9.11 -17.04
CA LEU A 173 -27.33 -10.27 -17.94
C LEU A 173 -28.00 -11.52 -17.35
N ASP A 174 -28.53 -11.47 -16.13
CA ASP A 174 -29.09 -12.62 -15.40
C ASP A 174 -28.12 -13.82 -15.39
N TRP A 175 -26.84 -13.53 -15.10
CA TRP A 175 -25.75 -14.49 -15.23
C TRP A 175 -24.93 -14.61 -13.94
N SER A 176 -24.73 -15.85 -13.46
CA SER A 176 -23.88 -16.12 -12.30
C SER A 176 -22.46 -16.45 -12.75
N VAL A 177 -21.53 -15.52 -12.55
CA VAL A 177 -20.13 -15.74 -12.92
C VAL A 177 -19.49 -16.83 -12.07
N GLN A 178 -19.85 -16.88 -10.79
CA GLN A 178 -19.38 -17.91 -9.86
C GLN A 178 -19.71 -19.34 -10.34
N GLN A 179 -20.92 -19.55 -10.88
CA GLN A 179 -21.38 -20.88 -11.30
C GLN A 179 -21.08 -21.20 -12.77
N GLN A 180 -21.14 -20.20 -13.64
CA GLN A 180 -21.13 -20.40 -15.11
C GLN A 180 -19.86 -19.87 -15.79
N GLY A 181 -18.95 -19.25 -15.04
CA GLY A 181 -17.79 -18.55 -15.60
C GLY A 181 -18.18 -17.22 -16.27
N LEU A 182 -17.29 -16.67 -17.10
CA LEU A 182 -17.55 -15.38 -17.75
C LEU A 182 -18.69 -15.46 -18.78
N PRO A 183 -19.62 -14.48 -18.83
CA PRO A 183 -20.65 -14.45 -19.86
C PRO A 183 -20.06 -14.19 -21.25
N PRO A 184 -20.73 -14.59 -22.36
CA PRO A 184 -20.25 -14.35 -23.73
C PRO A 184 -19.93 -12.87 -24.04
N GLN A 185 -20.58 -11.94 -23.36
CA GLN A 185 -20.41 -10.49 -23.49
C GLN A 185 -19.18 -9.95 -22.77
N ALA A 186 -18.50 -10.74 -21.92
CA ALA A 186 -17.42 -10.27 -21.05
C ALA A 186 -16.27 -9.56 -21.81
N LYS A 187 -15.99 -9.95 -23.06
CA LYS A 187 -15.00 -9.26 -23.92
C LYS A 187 -15.31 -7.79 -24.18
N ARG A 188 -16.56 -7.38 -24.00
CA ARG A 188 -17.05 -6.00 -24.16
C ARG A 188 -17.01 -5.20 -22.86
N PHE A 189 -16.77 -5.83 -21.72
CA PHE A 189 -16.73 -5.15 -20.43
C PHE A 189 -15.58 -4.14 -20.37
N ARG A 190 -15.83 -2.97 -19.77
CA ARG A 190 -14.86 -1.89 -19.61
C ARG A 190 -14.86 -1.33 -18.19
N ILE A 191 -13.68 -1.09 -17.66
CA ILE A 191 -13.42 -0.53 -16.34
C ILE A 191 -12.69 0.79 -16.56
N LEU A 192 -13.25 1.89 -16.08
CA LEU A 192 -12.65 3.22 -16.23
C LEU A 192 -11.85 3.55 -14.98
N CYS A 193 -10.65 4.09 -15.15
CA CYS A 193 -9.86 4.62 -14.05
C CYS A 193 -8.93 5.75 -14.55
N SER A 194 -8.35 6.50 -13.62
CA SER A 194 -7.33 7.51 -13.92
C SER A 194 -6.10 6.91 -14.62
N GLN A 195 -5.47 7.67 -15.51
CA GLN A 195 -4.11 7.39 -15.99
C GLN A 195 -3.07 7.33 -14.84
N ALA A 196 -3.35 7.99 -13.71
CA ALA A 196 -2.55 7.95 -12.49
C ALA A 196 -3.03 6.88 -11.48
N ALA A 197 -4.03 6.07 -11.83
CA ALA A 197 -4.51 4.99 -10.96
C ALA A 197 -3.42 3.93 -10.75
N HIS A 198 -3.51 3.23 -9.61
CA HIS A 198 -2.57 2.18 -9.29
C HIS A 198 -2.68 1.02 -10.31
N PHE A 199 -1.54 0.45 -10.70
CA PHE A 199 -1.49 -0.60 -11.73
C PHE A 199 -2.28 -1.87 -11.36
N THR A 200 -2.65 -2.04 -10.08
CA THR A 200 -3.44 -3.18 -9.60
C THR A 200 -4.83 -3.26 -10.23
N ILE A 201 -5.36 -2.16 -10.78
CA ILE A 201 -6.62 -2.19 -11.55
C ILE A 201 -6.45 -3.04 -12.83
N SER A 202 -5.40 -2.79 -13.61
CA SER A 202 -5.06 -3.58 -14.80
C SER A 202 -4.67 -5.01 -14.45
N GLN A 203 -3.97 -5.21 -13.33
CA GLN A 203 -3.64 -6.55 -12.83
C GLN A 203 -4.93 -7.33 -12.48
N ALA A 204 -5.86 -6.71 -11.75
CA ALA A 204 -7.13 -7.32 -11.37
C ALA A 204 -7.98 -7.65 -12.60
N ALA A 205 -8.09 -6.76 -13.59
CA ALA A 205 -8.79 -7.05 -14.84
C ALA A 205 -8.21 -8.27 -15.58
N SER A 206 -6.88 -8.41 -15.58
CA SER A 206 -6.21 -9.59 -16.14
C SER A 206 -6.54 -10.87 -15.36
N LEU A 207 -6.46 -10.84 -14.02
CA LEU A 207 -6.76 -11.99 -13.15
C LEU A 207 -8.23 -12.42 -13.24
N LEU A 208 -9.13 -11.46 -13.45
CA LEU A 208 -10.57 -11.70 -13.64
C LEU A 208 -10.93 -12.26 -15.02
N GLY A 209 -9.95 -12.48 -15.90
CA GLY A 209 -10.15 -13.01 -17.25
C GLY A 209 -10.67 -12.00 -18.27
N LEU A 210 -10.67 -10.70 -17.95
CA LEU A 210 -11.13 -9.63 -18.84
C LEU A 210 -9.99 -9.09 -19.72
N GLY A 211 -8.74 -9.25 -19.27
CA GLY A 211 -7.53 -8.73 -19.92
C GLY A 211 -7.33 -7.23 -19.69
N GLN A 212 -6.11 -6.74 -19.93
CA GLN A 212 -5.76 -5.34 -19.68
C GLN A 212 -6.50 -4.37 -20.61
N GLN A 213 -6.93 -4.83 -21.80
CA GLN A 213 -7.73 -4.04 -22.74
C GLN A 213 -9.14 -3.70 -22.21
N ALA A 214 -9.59 -4.37 -21.14
CA ALA A 214 -10.81 -3.99 -20.44
C ALA A 214 -10.64 -2.69 -19.65
N VAL A 215 -9.41 -2.28 -19.32
CA VAL A 215 -9.15 -1.06 -18.58
C VAL A 215 -9.00 0.13 -19.53
N VAL A 216 -9.85 1.12 -19.32
CA VAL A 216 -9.86 2.38 -20.07
C VAL A 216 -9.27 3.46 -19.18
N MET A 217 -8.01 3.79 -19.44
CA MET A 217 -7.29 4.85 -18.74
C MET A 217 -7.79 6.22 -19.23
N VAL A 218 -8.29 7.03 -18.31
CA VAL A 218 -8.88 8.35 -18.57
C VAL A 218 -7.93 9.47 -18.15
N GLU A 219 -7.91 10.55 -18.91
CA GLU A 219 -7.01 11.68 -18.68
C GLU A 219 -7.24 12.34 -17.30
N THR A 220 -6.15 12.84 -16.73
CA THR A 220 -6.17 13.65 -15.51
C THR A 220 -6.21 15.14 -15.81
N ASP A 221 -6.58 15.94 -14.82
CA ASP A 221 -6.37 17.39 -14.83
C ASP A 221 -4.90 17.76 -14.54
N ALA A 222 -4.63 19.06 -14.41
CA ALA A 222 -3.29 19.59 -14.14
C ALA A 222 -2.74 19.22 -12.75
N ASP A 223 -3.60 18.81 -11.81
CA ASP A 223 -3.24 18.35 -10.48
C ASP A 223 -3.24 16.81 -10.37
N TYR A 224 -3.25 16.12 -11.52
CA TYR A 224 -3.24 14.66 -11.65
C TYR A 224 -4.49 13.94 -11.11
N ARG A 225 -5.61 14.67 -10.95
CA ARG A 225 -6.90 14.09 -10.56
C ARG A 225 -7.66 13.60 -11.79
N LEU A 226 -8.41 12.52 -11.67
CA LEU A 226 -9.29 12.02 -12.73
C LEU A 226 -10.27 13.11 -13.19
N CYS A 227 -10.31 13.41 -14.48
CA CYS A 227 -11.14 14.46 -15.04
C CYS A 227 -12.57 13.97 -15.33
N PRO A 228 -13.63 14.46 -14.62
CA PRO A 228 -15.00 13.97 -14.81
C PRO A 228 -15.54 14.15 -16.23
N THR A 229 -15.23 15.28 -16.88
CA THR A 229 -15.66 15.53 -18.26
C THR A 229 -14.98 14.58 -19.25
N ALA A 230 -13.74 14.16 -18.98
CA ALA A 230 -13.06 13.15 -19.78
C ALA A 230 -13.68 11.76 -19.58
N VAL A 231 -14.10 11.43 -18.35
CA VAL A 231 -14.86 10.20 -18.05
C VAL A 231 -16.17 10.16 -18.85
N GLU A 232 -16.96 11.24 -18.82
CA GLU A 232 -18.22 11.29 -19.58
C GLU A 232 -18.01 11.13 -21.09
N ARG A 233 -17.00 11.79 -21.66
CA ARG A 233 -16.63 11.64 -23.06
C ARG A 233 -16.26 10.19 -23.39
N LYS A 234 -15.45 9.55 -22.54
CA LYS A 234 -15.06 8.14 -22.72
C LYS A 234 -16.26 7.21 -22.63
N LEU A 235 -17.19 7.45 -21.72
CA LEU A 235 -18.41 6.66 -21.62
C LEU A 235 -19.28 6.76 -22.89
N ALA A 236 -19.42 7.97 -23.46
CA ALA A 236 -20.12 8.16 -24.73
C ALA A 236 -19.42 7.43 -25.90
N GLU A 237 -18.08 7.49 -25.97
CA GLU A 237 -17.29 6.73 -26.95
C GLU A 237 -17.53 5.22 -26.81
N LEU A 238 -17.46 4.69 -25.59
CA LEU A 238 -17.67 3.25 -25.32
C LEU A 238 -19.08 2.80 -25.72
N GLN A 239 -20.10 3.61 -25.43
CA GLN A 239 -21.47 3.34 -25.84
C GLN A 239 -21.62 3.29 -27.36
N SER A 240 -20.98 4.21 -28.10
CA SER A 240 -20.99 4.21 -29.57
C SER A 240 -20.31 2.99 -30.20
N GLN A 241 -19.43 2.33 -29.44
CA GLN A 241 -18.70 1.14 -29.86
C GLN A 241 -19.36 -0.17 -29.39
N ASP A 242 -20.57 -0.09 -28.83
CA ASP A 242 -21.27 -1.23 -28.22
C ASP A 242 -20.43 -1.90 -27.11
N LEU A 243 -19.56 -1.15 -26.42
CA LEU A 243 -18.82 -1.61 -25.26
C LEU A 243 -19.63 -1.36 -23.99
N LEU A 244 -19.36 -2.16 -22.95
CA LEU A 244 -20.16 -2.22 -21.73
C LEU A 244 -19.33 -1.74 -20.54
N PRO A 245 -19.39 -0.44 -20.19
CA PRO A 245 -18.81 0.05 -18.94
C PRO A 245 -19.47 -0.64 -17.74
N ILE A 246 -18.66 -1.24 -16.86
CA ILE A 246 -19.15 -1.96 -15.67
C ILE A 246 -18.74 -1.29 -14.36
N ALA A 247 -17.64 -0.53 -14.37
CA ALA A 247 -17.09 0.07 -13.16
C ALA A 247 -16.33 1.37 -13.48
N LEU A 248 -16.35 2.28 -12.51
CA LEU A 248 -15.52 3.46 -12.42
C LEU A 248 -14.69 3.35 -11.14
N VAL A 249 -13.37 3.45 -11.26
CA VAL A 249 -12.44 3.47 -10.14
C VAL A 249 -11.96 4.90 -9.92
N ALA A 250 -12.30 5.46 -8.76
CA ALA A 250 -11.76 6.71 -8.26
C ALA A 250 -10.66 6.42 -7.24
N THR A 251 -9.62 7.24 -7.20
CA THR A 251 -8.48 7.10 -6.28
C THR A 251 -8.43 8.24 -5.29
N VAL A 252 -8.35 7.92 -4.01
CA VAL A 252 -8.10 8.85 -2.91
C VAL A 252 -6.64 8.69 -2.49
N GLY A 253 -5.79 9.54 -3.04
CA GLY A 253 -4.35 9.50 -2.83
C GLY A 253 -3.66 8.60 -3.86
N THR A 254 -3.49 9.09 -5.09
CA THR A 254 -2.68 8.40 -6.11
C THR A 254 -1.26 8.15 -5.61
N THR A 255 -0.67 7.02 -5.98
CA THR A 255 0.63 6.56 -5.45
C THR A 255 1.79 7.53 -5.67
N ASP A 256 1.77 8.28 -6.77
CA ASP A 256 2.83 9.24 -7.09
C ASP A 256 2.54 10.63 -6.56
N PHE A 257 1.40 11.20 -6.92
CA PHE A 257 1.11 12.62 -6.66
C PHE A 257 0.34 12.86 -5.36
N GLY A 258 -0.15 11.80 -4.71
CA GLY A 258 -1.09 11.93 -3.61
C GLY A 258 -2.37 12.68 -3.98
N SER A 259 -2.70 12.78 -5.26
CA SER A 259 -3.89 13.47 -5.75
C SER A 259 -5.15 12.69 -5.35
N ILE A 260 -6.25 13.43 -5.18
CA ILE A 260 -7.56 12.87 -4.79
C ILE A 260 -8.54 13.20 -5.90
N ASP A 261 -9.14 12.16 -6.47
CA ASP A 261 -10.14 12.29 -7.51
C ASP A 261 -11.43 12.96 -6.99
N PRO A 262 -12.13 13.75 -7.81
CA PRO A 262 -13.34 14.48 -7.41
C PRO A 262 -14.53 13.52 -7.22
N LEU A 263 -14.65 12.95 -6.01
CA LEU A 263 -15.61 11.88 -5.70
C LEU A 263 -17.08 12.28 -5.93
N PRO A 264 -17.57 13.48 -5.56
CA PRO A 264 -18.98 13.83 -5.78
C PRO A 264 -19.38 13.80 -7.26
N GLU A 265 -18.55 14.35 -8.14
CA GLU A 265 -18.77 14.40 -9.58
C GLU A 265 -18.67 13.01 -10.21
N LEU A 266 -17.69 12.21 -9.77
CA LEU A 266 -17.52 10.84 -10.26
C LEU A 266 -18.64 9.92 -9.78
N ALA A 267 -19.16 10.12 -8.56
CA ALA A 267 -20.32 9.39 -8.05
C ALA A 267 -21.60 9.75 -8.81
N ALA A 268 -21.83 11.03 -9.11
CA ALA A 268 -22.94 11.44 -9.97
C ALA A 268 -22.83 10.81 -11.37
N CYS A 269 -21.62 10.74 -11.93
CA CYS A 269 -21.36 10.06 -13.20
C CYS A 269 -21.64 8.56 -13.11
N ALA A 270 -21.10 7.85 -12.10
CA ALA A 270 -21.32 6.43 -11.92
C ALA A 270 -22.82 6.10 -11.79
N ALA A 271 -23.56 6.88 -10.99
CA ALA A 271 -25.00 6.71 -10.84
C ALA A 271 -25.76 6.93 -12.16
N LYS A 272 -25.43 7.98 -12.92
CA LYS A 272 -26.04 8.30 -14.21
C LYS A 272 -25.92 7.17 -15.24
N TYR A 273 -24.79 6.48 -15.26
CA TYR A 273 -24.51 5.40 -16.21
C TYR A 273 -24.67 3.98 -15.61
N GLY A 274 -25.13 3.86 -14.36
CA GLY A 274 -25.33 2.58 -13.68
C GLY A 274 -24.03 1.79 -13.44
N LEU A 275 -22.91 2.48 -13.23
CA LEU A 275 -21.61 1.88 -13.00
C LEU A 275 -21.40 1.57 -11.52
N TRP A 276 -20.66 0.50 -11.23
CA TRP A 276 -20.10 0.30 -9.91
C TRP A 276 -19.02 1.36 -9.63
N LEU A 277 -19.16 2.14 -8.55
CA LEU A 277 -18.11 3.06 -8.10
C LEU A 277 -17.23 2.36 -7.05
N HIS A 278 -15.99 2.07 -7.42
CA HIS A 278 -14.97 1.63 -6.47
C HIS A 278 -14.05 2.79 -6.12
N VAL A 279 -13.82 3.02 -4.82
CA VAL A 279 -12.86 4.01 -4.35
C VAL A 279 -11.62 3.30 -3.80
N ASP A 280 -10.49 3.46 -4.50
CA ASP A 280 -9.19 3.07 -3.98
C ASP A 280 -8.69 4.16 -3.01
N ALA A 281 -8.92 3.95 -1.71
CA ALA A 281 -8.42 4.80 -0.64
C ALA A 281 -7.25 4.14 0.12
N ALA A 282 -6.46 3.29 -0.55
CA ALA A 282 -5.35 2.59 0.07
C ALA A 282 -4.37 3.56 0.74
N PHE A 283 -4.03 4.66 0.07
CA PHE A 283 -3.15 5.69 0.63
C PHE A 283 -3.93 6.74 1.44
N GLY A 284 -4.87 7.44 0.80
CA GLY A 284 -5.54 8.59 1.41
C GLY A 284 -6.70 8.26 2.34
N GLY A 285 -7.09 6.99 2.52
CA GLY A 285 -8.19 6.59 3.41
C GLY A 285 -7.95 6.99 4.87
N ALA A 286 -6.69 7.12 5.29
CA ALA A 286 -6.33 7.58 6.64
C ALA A 286 -6.79 9.01 6.96
N LEU A 287 -7.09 9.83 5.96
CA LEU A 287 -7.61 11.19 6.16
C LEU A 287 -8.92 11.20 6.96
N VAL A 288 -9.66 10.08 7.00
CA VAL A 288 -10.85 9.90 7.84
C VAL A 288 -10.59 10.18 9.32
N MET A 289 -9.33 10.01 9.76
CA MET A 289 -8.91 10.27 11.12
C MET A 289 -8.71 11.76 11.42
N SER A 290 -8.39 12.59 10.41
CA SER A 290 -8.01 14.00 10.58
C SER A 290 -9.19 14.95 10.48
N ASP A 291 -9.39 15.79 11.49
CA ASP A 291 -10.42 16.85 11.43
C ASP A 291 -10.06 17.96 10.42
N ARG A 292 -8.77 18.11 10.06
CA ARG A 292 -8.29 19.14 9.11
C ARG A 292 -8.39 18.71 7.65
N HIS A 293 -8.49 17.40 7.39
CA HIS A 293 -8.35 16.85 6.05
C HIS A 293 -9.42 15.80 5.67
N ARG A 294 -10.31 15.41 6.58
CA ARG A 294 -11.42 14.49 6.29
C ARG A 294 -12.40 14.99 5.24
N ASP A 295 -12.51 16.31 5.07
CA ASP A 295 -13.32 16.98 4.04
C ASP A 295 -12.83 16.65 2.61
N LYS A 296 -11.55 16.31 2.45
CA LYS A 296 -11.03 15.80 1.18
C LYS A 296 -11.63 14.45 0.78
N LEU A 297 -12.32 13.76 1.69
CA LEU A 297 -13.04 12.51 1.43
C LEU A 297 -14.53 12.73 1.12
N ASP A 298 -14.97 13.98 0.97
CA ASP A 298 -16.37 14.28 0.64
C ASP A 298 -16.82 13.50 -0.60
N GLY A 299 -17.90 12.74 -0.46
CA GLY A 299 -18.42 11.85 -1.51
C GLY A 299 -17.97 10.38 -1.39
N ILE A 300 -17.03 10.03 -0.51
CA ILE A 300 -16.55 8.64 -0.37
C ILE A 300 -17.66 7.65 0.03
N ALA A 301 -18.62 8.09 0.85
CA ALA A 301 -19.78 7.30 1.27
C ALA A 301 -20.75 6.94 0.10
N LEU A 302 -20.55 7.54 -1.07
CA LEU A 302 -21.32 7.22 -2.28
C LEU A 302 -20.77 6.01 -3.03
N ALA A 303 -19.53 5.57 -2.72
CA ALA A 303 -18.93 4.39 -3.32
C ALA A 303 -19.71 3.11 -3.02
N ASP A 304 -19.69 2.16 -3.96
CA ASP A 304 -20.20 0.81 -3.74
C ASP A 304 -19.19 -0.04 -2.96
N SER A 305 -17.90 0.22 -3.14
CA SER A 305 -16.82 -0.39 -2.36
C SER A 305 -15.61 0.51 -2.17
N ILE A 306 -14.90 0.30 -1.05
CA ILE A 306 -13.71 1.06 -0.65
C ILE A 306 -12.56 0.10 -0.34
N THR A 307 -11.37 0.42 -0.83
CA THR A 307 -10.11 -0.17 -0.38
C THR A 307 -9.43 0.76 0.63
N VAL A 308 -8.86 0.23 1.71
CA VAL A 308 -8.02 0.99 2.66
C VAL A 308 -6.82 0.16 3.12
N ASP A 309 -5.63 0.78 3.19
CA ASP A 309 -4.42 0.13 3.74
C ASP A 309 -3.98 0.80 5.03
N PHE A 310 -3.97 0.03 6.11
CA PHE A 310 -3.49 0.48 7.41
C PHE A 310 -1.97 0.45 7.52
N HIS A 311 -1.30 -0.38 6.70
CA HIS A 311 0.15 -0.45 6.63
C HIS A 311 0.80 0.71 5.84
N LYS A 312 0.05 1.78 5.60
CA LYS A 312 0.51 3.04 5.02
C LYS A 312 0.36 4.17 6.05
N LEU A 313 -0.67 5.01 5.96
CA LEU A 313 -0.84 6.17 6.84
C LEU A 313 -1.46 5.85 8.22
N PHE A 314 -1.79 4.59 8.52
CA PHE A 314 -2.13 4.15 9.87
C PHE A 314 -0.97 3.44 10.57
N TYR A 315 0.24 3.44 9.99
CA TYR A 315 1.47 3.03 10.68
C TYR A 315 1.46 1.58 11.19
N GLN A 316 0.76 0.68 10.51
CA GLN A 316 0.73 -0.74 10.85
C GLN A 316 1.83 -1.53 10.12
N PRO A 317 2.40 -2.58 10.72
CA PRO A 317 3.27 -3.51 10.01
C PRO A 317 2.48 -4.26 8.93
N ILE A 318 3.17 -4.63 7.84
CA ILE A 318 2.61 -5.37 6.70
C ILE A 318 2.35 -6.84 7.11
N SER A 319 1.28 -7.49 6.68
CA SER A 319 0.11 -7.01 5.92
C SER A 319 -0.91 -6.31 6.80
N CYS A 320 -1.63 -5.30 6.31
CA CYS A 320 -2.79 -4.76 7.06
C CYS A 320 -3.63 -3.87 6.14
N GLY A 321 -4.67 -4.43 5.52
CA GLY A 321 -5.63 -3.68 4.71
C GLY A 321 -7.05 -4.17 4.96
N ALA A 322 -8.02 -3.44 4.45
CA ALA A 322 -9.42 -3.86 4.45
C ALA A 322 -10.11 -3.48 3.15
N PHE A 323 -11.10 -4.28 2.81
CA PHE A 323 -12.05 -4.07 1.73
C PHE A 323 -13.44 -3.90 2.33
N LEU A 324 -14.12 -2.82 1.98
CA LEU A 324 -15.46 -2.48 2.48
C LEU A 324 -16.45 -2.45 1.32
N VAL A 325 -17.67 -2.91 1.55
CA VAL A 325 -18.81 -2.78 0.64
C VAL A 325 -19.91 -1.98 1.31
N LYS A 326 -20.59 -1.14 0.54
CA LYS A 326 -21.72 -0.35 1.04
C LYS A 326 -22.94 -1.19 1.39
N GLN A 327 -23.10 -2.31 0.67
CA GLN A 327 -24.20 -3.26 0.83
C GLN A 327 -23.62 -4.64 1.10
N ARG A 328 -23.83 -5.17 2.30
CA ARG A 328 -23.32 -6.48 2.72
C ARG A 328 -23.70 -7.64 1.78
N GLN A 329 -24.88 -7.56 1.14
CA GLN A 329 -25.37 -8.60 0.22
C GLN A 329 -24.49 -8.73 -1.03
N ASN A 330 -23.64 -7.74 -1.33
CA ASN A 330 -22.69 -7.88 -2.43
C ASN A 330 -21.69 -9.03 -2.19
N PHE A 331 -21.43 -9.44 -0.95
CA PHE A 331 -20.60 -10.62 -0.67
C PHE A 331 -21.26 -11.94 -1.08
N ASP A 332 -22.59 -11.98 -1.22
CA ASP A 332 -23.31 -13.18 -1.68
C ASP A 332 -22.89 -13.60 -3.11
N LEU A 333 -22.37 -12.66 -3.90
CA LEU A 333 -21.86 -12.92 -5.25
C LEU A 333 -20.63 -13.85 -5.28
N ILE A 334 -19.88 -13.92 -4.17
CA ILE A 334 -18.64 -14.71 -4.05
C ILE A 334 -18.71 -15.78 -2.98
N LYS A 335 -19.78 -15.80 -2.18
CA LYS A 335 -19.97 -16.70 -1.06
C LYS A 335 -20.01 -18.16 -1.50
N LEU A 336 -19.24 -18.99 -0.82
CA LEU A 336 -19.20 -20.45 -1.00
C LEU A 336 -19.32 -21.13 0.36
N HIS A 337 -19.94 -22.31 0.38
CA HIS A 337 -20.02 -23.17 1.55
C HIS A 337 -19.19 -24.43 1.35
N ALA A 338 -18.42 -24.80 2.37
CA ALA A 338 -17.72 -26.07 2.46
C ALA A 338 -18.05 -26.74 3.80
N ASP A 339 -18.56 -27.97 3.77
CA ASP A 339 -19.06 -28.69 4.95
C ASP A 339 -18.05 -28.79 6.10
N TYR A 340 -16.76 -28.82 5.80
CA TYR A 340 -15.69 -28.95 6.80
C TYR A 340 -15.24 -27.62 7.41
N LEU A 341 -15.62 -26.47 6.82
CA LEU A 341 -15.08 -25.15 7.16
C LEU A 341 -16.17 -24.16 7.58
N ASN A 342 -17.24 -24.05 6.79
CA ASN A 342 -18.32 -23.11 6.98
C ASN A 342 -19.66 -23.72 6.52
N PRO A 343 -20.10 -24.82 7.17
CA PRO A 343 -21.34 -25.50 6.81
C PRO A 343 -22.54 -24.55 6.91
N GLU A 344 -23.55 -24.74 6.07
CA GLU A 344 -24.76 -23.90 6.05
C GLU A 344 -25.45 -23.82 7.42
N THR A 345 -25.30 -24.87 8.26
CA THR A 345 -25.81 -24.88 9.63
C THR A 345 -25.23 -23.76 10.50
N ASN A 346 -23.97 -23.35 10.27
CA ASN A 346 -23.36 -22.24 11.00
C ASN A 346 -24.11 -20.94 10.75
N GLU A 347 -24.44 -20.67 9.49
CA GLU A 347 -25.21 -19.48 9.11
C GLU A 347 -26.61 -19.51 9.72
N THR A 348 -27.30 -20.66 9.69
CA THR A 348 -28.61 -20.79 10.35
C THR A 348 -28.55 -20.54 11.86
N ALA A 349 -27.40 -20.80 12.48
CA ALA A 349 -27.12 -20.54 13.89
C ALA A 349 -26.50 -19.15 14.15
N SER A 350 -26.36 -18.30 13.12
CA SER A 350 -25.69 -16.99 13.21
C SER A 350 -24.25 -17.06 13.73
N ILE A 351 -23.56 -18.16 13.44
CA ILE A 351 -22.12 -18.32 13.71
C ILE A 351 -21.36 -17.60 12.59
N PRO A 352 -20.50 -16.60 12.92
CA PRO A 352 -19.85 -15.79 11.90
C PRO A 352 -18.59 -16.49 11.35
N ASP A 353 -18.68 -17.00 10.12
CA ASP A 353 -17.53 -17.49 9.36
C ASP A 353 -17.09 -16.44 8.33
N LEU A 354 -15.96 -15.76 8.59
CA LEU A 354 -15.51 -14.63 7.76
C LEU A 354 -15.04 -15.06 6.36
N VAL A 355 -14.75 -16.35 6.14
CA VAL A 355 -14.41 -16.89 4.82
C VAL A 355 -15.52 -16.64 3.79
N THR A 356 -16.77 -16.54 4.23
CA THR A 356 -17.94 -16.28 3.36
C THR A 356 -17.84 -14.97 2.59
N LYS A 357 -17.03 -14.02 3.07
CA LYS A 357 -16.79 -12.70 2.46
C LYS A 357 -15.34 -12.47 2.03
N SER A 358 -14.53 -13.53 1.96
CA SER A 358 -13.11 -13.47 1.65
C SER A 358 -12.76 -14.25 0.39
N VAL A 359 -11.74 -13.78 -0.34
CA VAL A 359 -11.10 -14.56 -1.43
C VAL A 359 -9.91 -15.41 -0.94
N GLN A 360 -9.68 -15.41 0.38
CA GLN A 360 -8.71 -16.25 1.08
C GLN A 360 -9.43 -17.15 2.08
N THR A 361 -8.94 -18.39 2.21
CA THR A 361 -9.27 -19.28 3.33
C THR A 361 -8.45 -18.87 4.55
N THR A 362 -7.38 -19.59 4.89
CA THR A 362 -6.54 -19.27 6.05
C THR A 362 -6.04 -17.82 6.00
N LYS A 363 -6.36 -17.07 7.05
CA LYS A 363 -6.02 -15.64 7.17
C LYS A 363 -5.61 -15.31 8.60
N ARG A 364 -4.56 -14.51 8.73
CA ARG A 364 -4.04 -14.05 10.02
C ARG A 364 -4.92 -12.98 10.68
N PHE A 365 -4.74 -12.79 11.99
CA PHE A 365 -5.48 -11.81 12.79
C PHE A 365 -4.99 -10.35 12.63
N ASP A 366 -4.92 -9.84 11.40
CA ASP A 366 -4.39 -8.50 11.11
C ASP A 366 -5.19 -7.35 11.75
N ALA A 367 -6.45 -7.58 12.11
CA ALA A 367 -7.27 -6.59 12.80
C ALA A 367 -6.73 -6.25 14.21
N LEU A 368 -6.03 -7.19 14.88
CA LEU A 368 -5.58 -6.99 16.26
C LEU A 368 -4.59 -5.84 16.40
N LYS A 369 -3.62 -5.72 15.48
CA LYS A 369 -2.62 -4.65 15.53
C LYS A 369 -3.20 -3.26 15.32
N LEU A 370 -4.20 -3.14 14.42
CA LEU A 370 -4.92 -1.89 14.24
C LEU A 370 -5.72 -1.57 15.49
N PHE A 371 -6.46 -2.54 16.04
CA PHE A 371 -7.24 -2.35 17.26
C PHE A 371 -6.37 -1.89 18.44
N VAL A 372 -5.26 -2.58 18.70
CA VAL A 372 -4.32 -2.22 19.77
C VAL A 372 -3.78 -0.82 19.55
N SER A 373 -3.35 -0.48 18.34
CA SER A 373 -2.86 0.86 18.01
C SER A 373 -3.91 1.95 18.23
N LEU A 374 -5.14 1.75 17.73
CA LEU A 374 -6.26 2.67 17.90
C LEU A 374 -6.60 2.87 19.38
N ARG A 375 -6.60 1.80 20.17
CA ARG A 375 -6.88 1.86 21.61
C ARG A 375 -5.77 2.51 22.40
N THR A 376 -4.50 2.35 22.01
CA THR A 376 -3.36 2.96 22.71
C THR A 376 -3.21 4.44 22.40
N LEU A 377 -3.32 4.85 21.13
CA LEU A 377 -3.07 6.23 20.71
C LEU A 377 -4.34 7.08 20.70
N GLY A 378 -5.48 6.48 20.34
CA GLY A 378 -6.72 7.19 20.06
C GLY A 378 -6.69 7.99 18.75
N ARG A 379 -7.87 8.33 18.23
CA ARG A 379 -8.04 9.04 16.95
C ARG A 379 -7.23 10.33 16.84
N LYS A 380 -7.19 11.13 17.92
CA LYS A 380 -6.55 12.45 17.92
C LYS A 380 -5.04 12.38 17.65
N GLN A 381 -4.35 11.37 18.19
CA GLN A 381 -2.92 11.21 17.94
C GLN A 381 -2.64 10.73 16.51
N PHE A 382 -3.48 9.83 15.98
CA PHE A 382 -3.44 9.46 14.55
C PHE A 382 -3.62 10.69 13.65
N ALA A 383 -4.63 11.50 13.92
CA ALA A 383 -4.87 12.76 13.22
C ALA A 383 -3.62 13.66 13.24
N GLN A 384 -3.01 13.85 14.40
CA GLN A 384 -1.81 14.68 14.55
C GLN A 384 -0.61 14.15 13.76
N MET A 385 -0.38 12.83 13.73
CA MET A 385 0.69 12.23 12.93
C MET A 385 0.46 12.49 11.43
N ILE A 386 -0.76 12.25 10.95
CA ILE A 386 -1.15 12.48 9.54
C ILE A 386 -1.00 13.96 9.19
N ASP A 387 -1.55 14.86 10.00
CA ASP A 387 -1.51 16.30 9.78
C ASP A 387 -0.07 16.83 9.73
N THR A 388 0.81 16.35 10.62
CA THR A 388 2.24 16.69 10.63
C THR A 388 2.90 16.34 9.30
N THR A 389 2.65 15.15 8.76
CA THR A 389 3.26 14.72 7.50
C THR A 389 2.76 15.52 6.29
N ILE A 390 1.48 15.93 6.30
CA ILE A 390 0.90 16.75 5.24
C ILE A 390 1.43 18.18 5.31
N GLU A 391 1.62 18.73 6.51
CA GLU A 391 2.25 20.04 6.68
C GLU A 391 3.70 20.04 6.20
N LEU A 392 4.48 19.03 6.57
CA LEU A 392 5.85 18.86 6.09
C LEU A 392 5.92 18.80 4.56
N ALA A 393 4.96 18.15 3.89
CA ALA A 393 4.89 18.12 2.43
C ALA A 393 4.64 19.50 1.81
N LYS A 394 3.79 20.32 2.43
CA LYS A 394 3.54 21.71 1.98
C LYS A 394 4.77 22.60 2.16
N GLU A 395 5.45 22.49 3.30
CA GLU A 395 6.70 23.20 3.56
C GLU A 395 7.79 22.77 2.56
N THR A 396 7.92 21.46 2.33
CA THR A 396 8.84 20.90 1.33
C THR A 396 8.58 21.45 -0.06
N ALA A 397 7.32 21.48 -0.50
CA ALA A 397 6.94 22.04 -1.80
C ALA A 397 7.29 23.53 -1.91
N SER A 398 7.19 24.28 -0.81
CA SER A 398 7.57 25.70 -0.76
C SER A 398 9.08 25.89 -0.90
N LEU A 399 9.90 25.04 -0.26
CA LEU A 399 11.35 25.03 -0.42
C LEU A 399 11.78 24.70 -1.86
N ILE A 400 11.12 23.72 -2.48
CA ILE A 400 11.40 23.33 -3.87
C ILE A 400 11.10 24.50 -4.82
N LYS A 401 9.94 25.14 -4.70
CA LYS A 401 9.56 26.29 -5.53
C LYS A 401 10.50 27.49 -5.38
N ALA A 402 11.08 27.67 -4.20
CA ALA A 402 12.03 28.75 -3.95
C ALA A 402 13.43 28.47 -4.53
N ASN A 403 13.70 27.24 -4.98
CA ASN A 403 14.99 26.83 -5.50
C ASN A 403 15.01 26.88 -7.04
N PRO A 404 15.89 27.68 -7.68
CA PRO A 404 15.89 27.90 -9.12
C PRO A 404 16.33 26.68 -9.96
N VAL A 405 16.94 25.66 -9.33
CA VAL A 405 17.38 24.43 -10.03
C VAL A 405 16.47 23.24 -9.72
N LEU A 406 15.35 23.45 -9.03
CA LEU A 406 14.35 22.43 -8.78
C LEU A 406 13.01 22.85 -9.39
N GLU A 407 12.27 21.88 -9.91
CA GLU A 407 10.94 22.09 -10.48
C GLU A 407 9.95 21.16 -9.81
N LEU A 408 8.90 21.74 -9.20
CA LEU A 408 7.80 21.01 -8.59
C LEU A 408 6.78 20.61 -9.66
N ALA A 409 6.35 19.34 -9.67
CA ALA A 409 5.38 18.84 -10.65
C ALA A 409 3.94 19.30 -10.37
N ASN A 410 3.54 19.32 -9.09
CA ASN A 410 2.21 19.77 -8.64
C ASN A 410 2.25 20.20 -7.17
N ASN A 411 1.24 20.95 -6.74
CA ASN A 411 1.05 21.22 -5.32
C ASN A 411 0.61 19.91 -4.61
N PRO A 412 1.27 19.54 -3.50
CA PRO A 412 0.92 18.31 -2.79
C PRO A 412 -0.49 18.41 -2.18
N THR A 413 -1.37 17.47 -2.54
CA THR A 413 -2.71 17.35 -1.94
C THR A 413 -2.65 16.67 -0.57
N ILE A 414 -1.80 15.64 -0.45
CA ILE A 414 -1.43 14.96 0.79
C ILE A 414 0.11 14.93 0.92
N ASN A 415 0.65 13.98 1.66
CA ASN A 415 2.07 13.87 2.01
C ASN A 415 2.97 13.24 0.90
N ALA A 416 2.72 13.57 -0.37
CA ALA A 416 3.54 13.16 -1.52
C ALA A 416 3.98 14.38 -2.33
N VAL A 417 5.28 14.49 -2.60
CA VAL A 417 5.90 15.63 -3.30
C VAL A 417 6.69 15.10 -4.49
N VAL A 418 6.30 15.50 -5.70
CA VAL A 418 6.95 15.10 -6.95
C VAL A 418 7.65 16.31 -7.56
N PHE A 419 8.93 16.17 -7.86
CA PHE A 419 9.77 17.27 -8.35
C PHE A 419 10.96 16.72 -9.13
N ARG A 420 11.73 17.58 -9.79
CA ARG A 420 12.99 17.18 -10.46
C ARG A 420 14.08 18.23 -10.27
N TYR A 421 15.31 17.78 -10.42
CA TYR A 421 16.44 18.67 -10.67
C TYR A 421 16.42 19.10 -12.15
N VAL A 422 16.57 20.40 -12.38
CA VAL A 422 16.62 21.02 -13.72
C VAL A 422 18.07 21.37 -14.03
N PRO A 423 18.74 20.63 -14.94
CA PRO A 423 20.11 20.94 -15.32
C PRO A 423 20.18 22.29 -16.03
N GLN A 424 21.13 23.15 -15.62
CA GLN A 424 21.34 24.47 -16.23
C GLN A 424 21.96 24.36 -17.63
N HIS A 425 22.72 23.29 -17.88
CA HIS A 425 23.40 23.02 -19.14
C HIS A 425 23.12 21.58 -19.59
N THR A 426 22.97 21.42 -20.90
CA THR A 426 22.85 20.11 -21.56
C THR A 426 24.08 19.89 -22.42
N PRO A 427 24.82 18.78 -22.26
CA PRO A 427 25.96 18.47 -23.11
C PRO A 427 25.57 18.44 -24.59
N ALA A 428 26.42 18.99 -25.47
CA ALA A 428 26.10 19.18 -26.89
C ALA A 428 25.77 17.87 -27.67
N HIS A 429 26.13 16.71 -27.12
CA HIS A 429 25.90 15.39 -27.72
C HIS A 429 24.63 14.68 -27.21
N LEU A 430 23.89 15.29 -26.28
CA LEU A 430 22.66 14.75 -25.71
C LEU A 430 21.51 15.73 -25.93
N ASP A 431 20.29 15.21 -26.12
CA ASP A 431 19.09 16.05 -26.04
C ASP A 431 18.72 16.34 -24.57
N SER A 432 17.98 17.42 -24.36
CA SER A 432 17.60 17.90 -23.02
C SER A 432 16.78 16.90 -22.22
N THR A 433 15.94 16.09 -22.86
CA THR A 433 15.08 15.10 -22.20
C THR A 433 15.90 13.92 -21.72
N THR A 434 16.75 13.36 -22.60
CA THR A 434 17.67 12.28 -22.23
C THR A 434 18.59 12.71 -21.09
N TRP A 435 19.14 13.92 -21.16
CA TRP A 435 20.02 14.43 -20.11
C TRP A 435 19.29 14.64 -18.78
N ALA A 436 18.12 15.28 -18.79
CA ALA A 436 17.30 15.47 -17.58
C ALA A 436 16.92 14.13 -16.93
N ASN A 437 16.68 13.09 -17.75
CA ASN A 437 16.38 11.75 -17.25
C ASN A 437 17.59 11.09 -16.59
N GLN A 438 18.75 11.16 -17.25
CA GLN A 438 19.99 10.58 -16.74
C GLN A 438 20.40 11.21 -15.41
N ILE A 439 20.40 12.54 -15.31
CA ILE A 439 20.82 13.25 -14.10
C ILE A 439 19.90 12.95 -12.90
N ASN A 440 18.57 12.95 -13.10
CA ASN A 440 17.64 12.66 -12.00
C ASN A 440 17.74 11.19 -11.55
N SER A 441 17.91 10.24 -12.48
CA SER A 441 18.19 8.85 -12.12
C SER A 441 19.53 8.67 -11.40
N HIS A 442 20.56 9.40 -11.82
CA HIS A 442 21.85 9.40 -11.14
C HIS A 442 21.74 9.94 -9.72
N ILE A 443 21.09 11.09 -9.52
CA ILE A 443 20.85 11.70 -8.20
C ILE A 443 20.21 10.69 -7.25
N ARG A 444 19.11 10.05 -7.65
CA ARG A 444 18.43 9.05 -6.81
C ARG A 444 19.37 7.91 -6.43
N MET A 445 20.10 7.36 -7.40
CA MET A 445 21.00 6.23 -7.14
C MET A 445 22.17 6.62 -6.24
N SER A 446 22.75 7.81 -6.41
CA SER A 446 23.83 8.30 -5.56
C SER A 446 23.38 8.50 -4.11
N LEU A 447 22.16 9.04 -3.88
CA LEU A 447 21.62 9.19 -2.52
C LEU A 447 21.48 7.83 -1.82
N LEU A 448 20.98 6.81 -2.54
CA LEU A 448 20.82 5.45 -2.02
C LEU A 448 22.18 4.81 -1.71
N GLN A 449 23.13 4.87 -2.65
CA GLN A 449 24.45 4.24 -2.52
C GLN A 449 25.31 4.89 -1.45
N GLN A 450 25.18 6.21 -1.24
CA GLN A 450 25.90 6.92 -0.17
C GLN A 450 25.21 6.77 1.19
N GLY A 451 23.99 6.22 1.22
CA GLY A 451 23.17 6.10 2.41
C GLY A 451 22.75 7.46 2.97
N ILE A 452 22.54 8.46 2.10
CA ILE A 452 22.07 9.80 2.50
C ILE A 452 20.55 9.79 2.67
N ALA A 453 19.86 9.27 1.65
CA ALA A 453 18.40 9.21 1.62
C ALA A 453 17.94 8.06 0.74
N VAL A 454 16.82 7.45 1.13
CA VAL A 454 16.10 6.51 0.27
C VAL A 454 14.91 7.28 -0.31
N ILE A 455 14.99 7.64 -1.59
CA ILE A 455 13.96 8.42 -2.29
C ILE A 455 13.44 7.66 -3.51
N ALA A 456 12.21 7.97 -3.94
CA ALA A 456 11.59 7.35 -5.09
C ALA A 456 11.81 8.17 -6.36
N GLN A 457 11.44 7.57 -7.48
CA GLN A 457 11.35 8.24 -8.79
C GLN A 457 10.04 7.83 -9.46
N THR A 458 9.54 8.69 -10.34
CA THR A 458 8.42 8.40 -11.23
C THR A 458 8.66 9.07 -12.60
N LYS A 459 7.73 8.94 -13.53
CA LYS A 459 7.77 9.59 -14.84
C LYS A 459 6.52 10.43 -15.08
N ILE A 460 6.74 11.60 -15.68
CA ILE A 460 5.68 12.48 -16.17
C ILE A 460 5.95 12.71 -17.65
N GLY A 461 5.09 12.16 -18.51
CA GLY A 461 5.38 12.05 -19.94
C GLY A 461 6.70 11.31 -20.17
N GLN A 462 7.67 11.97 -20.82
CA GLN A 462 8.98 11.39 -21.10
C GLN A 462 10.05 11.73 -20.05
N LEU A 463 9.72 12.52 -19.03
CA LEU A 463 10.67 13.06 -18.06
C LEU A 463 10.65 12.28 -16.75
N THR A 464 11.84 11.99 -16.21
CA THR A 464 12.05 11.39 -14.88
C THR A 464 11.93 12.47 -13.81
N TYR A 465 11.13 12.18 -12.80
CA TYR A 465 10.96 12.99 -11.60
C TYR A 465 11.41 12.19 -10.37
N LEU A 466 11.89 12.90 -9.36
CA LEU A 466 12.10 12.42 -8.01
C LEU A 466 10.79 12.53 -7.22
N LYS A 467 10.66 11.70 -6.19
CA LYS A 467 9.48 11.69 -5.32
C LYS A 467 9.87 11.51 -3.86
N PHE A 468 9.33 12.39 -3.02
CA PHE A 468 9.26 12.19 -1.58
C PHE A 468 7.86 11.73 -1.18
N THR A 469 7.80 10.63 -0.46
CA THR A 469 6.60 10.14 0.24
C THR A 469 6.88 10.28 1.73
N LEU A 470 6.27 11.28 2.36
CA LEU A 470 6.60 11.69 3.72
C LEU A 470 5.66 10.99 4.70
N LEU A 471 5.97 9.77 5.12
CA LEU A 471 5.11 9.05 6.06
C LEU A 471 5.55 9.24 7.52
N ASN A 472 6.83 9.45 7.79
CA ASN A 472 7.36 9.47 9.14
C ASN A 472 7.05 10.81 9.84
N PRO A 473 6.21 10.85 10.88
CA PRO A 473 5.87 12.10 11.57
C PRO A 473 7.03 12.66 12.41
N ARG A 474 8.16 11.93 12.52
CA ARG A 474 9.39 12.38 13.17
C ARG A 474 10.35 13.09 12.21
N THR A 475 10.13 13.01 10.90
CA THR A 475 10.94 13.75 9.93
C THR A 475 10.68 15.23 10.11
N ALA A 476 11.75 15.99 10.33
CA ALA A 476 11.72 17.43 10.47
C ALA A 476 12.08 18.12 9.14
N ILE A 477 11.74 19.40 9.03
CA ILE A 477 12.06 20.19 7.83
C ILE A 477 13.56 20.28 7.58
N VAL A 478 14.39 20.23 8.63
CA VAL A 478 15.86 20.24 8.51
C VAL A 478 16.39 19.00 7.79
N ASP A 479 15.82 17.82 8.05
CA ASP A 479 16.18 16.59 7.33
C ASP A 479 15.92 16.74 5.83
N ILE A 480 14.78 17.35 5.47
CA ILE A 480 14.40 17.61 4.08
C ILE A 480 15.35 18.61 3.43
N GLN A 481 15.72 19.69 4.13
CA GLN A 481 16.68 20.68 3.63
C GLN A 481 18.04 20.05 3.31
N GLU A 482 18.53 19.14 4.16
CA GLU A 482 19.77 18.41 3.94
C GLU A 482 19.69 17.51 2.71
N VAL A 483 18.59 16.77 2.53
CA VAL A 483 18.37 15.93 1.35
C VAL A 483 18.26 16.76 0.07
N LEU A 484 17.53 17.87 0.10
CA LEU A 484 17.42 18.78 -1.06
C LEU A 484 18.79 19.38 -1.43
N LYS A 485 19.60 19.76 -0.44
CA LYS A 485 20.98 20.22 -0.67
C LYS A 485 21.86 19.12 -1.27
N ALA A 486 21.72 17.88 -0.81
CA ALA A 486 22.43 16.75 -1.40
C ALA A 486 22.01 16.52 -2.87
N ILE A 487 20.72 16.61 -3.16
CA ILE A 487 20.18 16.53 -4.54
C ILE A 487 20.82 17.56 -5.45
N THR A 488 20.84 18.84 -5.06
CA THR A 488 21.43 19.89 -5.90
C THR A 488 22.93 19.70 -6.06
N THR A 489 23.64 19.36 -4.98
CA THR A 489 25.09 19.12 -5.01
C THR A 489 25.46 17.96 -5.93
N ILE A 490 24.70 16.85 -5.90
CA ILE A 490 24.94 15.69 -6.76
C ILE A 490 24.63 16.05 -8.22
N GLY A 491 23.52 16.75 -8.48
CA GLY A 491 23.16 17.21 -9.82
C GLY A 491 24.23 18.13 -10.44
N GLU A 492 24.71 19.10 -9.68
CA GLU A 492 25.78 20.00 -10.11
C GLU A 492 27.07 19.23 -10.44
N LYS A 493 27.54 18.37 -9.53
CA LYS A 493 28.75 17.56 -9.74
C LYS A 493 28.66 16.67 -10.97
N TYR A 494 27.52 16.02 -11.18
CA TYR A 494 27.30 15.16 -12.33
C TYR A 494 27.28 15.95 -13.65
N SER A 495 26.75 17.18 -13.62
CA SER A 495 26.78 18.09 -14.76
C SER A 495 28.21 18.50 -15.13
N PHE A 496 29.04 18.86 -14.15
CA PHE A 496 30.44 19.26 -14.40
C PHE A 496 31.33 18.10 -14.88
N HIS A 497 31.18 16.89 -14.35
CA HIS A 497 32.05 15.76 -14.71
C HIS A 497 31.95 15.33 -16.18
N LEU A 498 30.82 15.57 -16.85
CA LEU A 498 30.60 15.20 -18.25
C LEU A 498 30.88 16.35 -19.23
N GLU A 499 31.09 17.58 -18.74
CA GLU A 499 31.52 18.74 -19.55
C GLU A 499 33.05 18.77 -19.75
N THR A 500 33.83 18.20 -18.84
CA THR A 500 35.27 17.99 -19.04
C THR A 500 35.52 16.63 -19.65
N PRO A 501 35.88 16.52 -20.95
CA PRO A 501 36.41 15.26 -21.46
C PRO A 501 37.72 15.00 -20.72
N THR A 502 37.84 13.82 -20.11
CA THR A 502 39.10 13.30 -19.63
C THR A 502 40.09 13.36 -20.80
N LYS A 503 40.98 14.36 -20.77
CA LYS A 503 42.16 14.37 -21.62
C LYS A 503 43.03 13.22 -21.13
N VAL A 504 42.92 12.07 -21.79
CA VAL A 504 43.92 11.00 -21.73
C VAL A 504 45.17 11.50 -22.44
#